data_AF-A0A0M3JSF6-F1
#
_entry.id   AF-A0A0M3JSF6-F1
#
_cell.length_a   1.000
_cell.length_b   1.000
_cell.length_c   1.000
_cell.angle_alpha   90.00
_cell.angle_beta   90.00
_cell.angle_gamma   90.00
#
_symmetry.space_group_name_H-M   'P 1'
#
loop_
_entity.id
_entity.type
_entity.pdbx_description
1 polymer ?
#
loop_
_entity_poly.entity_id
_entity_poly.type
_entity_poly.pdbx_seq_one_letter_code
_entity_poly.pdbx_strand_id
1 'polypeptide(L)'
;MSDLETKPAATADTTEETAVKPDSTMAETTTKVAAVNDADIPAADADVKEGDAQKPAETDAKSEEKKHEPPKDPRQDPVGWIGSLFPAAAHKVNYQVLDWVQQLAVEDEDKRKTLPGKNDAVTKNQFLGFLRDGTVLAKLANRLQPGAIETVHEGEDAKDKAKQASNINAFISFAKEKAGLTDDQVFSIEDLHSKGKAGYQSVFNTLMQLGMNAQEKFEQKGVDTDQLMQVASQTVQTNIVQNILNFFRRARRTQSPKQLAKEAEEKEKAEKVASAEKVRFSFI
;
A
#
# COMPACT_ATOMS: atom_id res chain seq x y z
N MET A 1 -24.63 56.81 52.08
CA MET A 1 -23.51 56.38 51.20
C MET A 1 -22.24 56.54 52.02
N SER A 2 -22.04 55.78 53.10
CA SER A 2 -22.20 54.31 53.28
C SER A 2 -21.10 53.51 52.62
N ASP A 3 -20.58 52.44 53.21
CA ASP A 3 -20.56 51.94 54.62
C ASP A 3 -19.58 50.72 54.61
N LEU A 4 -19.07 50.30 55.77
CA LEU A 4 -18.13 49.17 55.99
C LEU A 4 -16.73 49.34 55.34
N GLU A 5 -15.56 49.09 55.95
CA GLU A 5 -15.12 48.34 57.15
C GLU A 5 -14.82 46.83 56.95
N THR A 6 -13.84 46.32 57.73
CA THR A 6 -13.51 44.90 58.00
C THR A 6 -12.46 44.18 57.11
N LYS A 7 -11.20 44.24 57.56
CA LYS A 7 -10.22 43.12 57.55
C LYS A 7 -10.63 42.14 58.71
N PRO A 8 -10.22 40.84 58.80
CA PRO A 8 -9.08 40.22 58.14
C PRO A 8 -9.25 38.73 57.71
N ALA A 9 -8.12 38.09 57.35
CA ALA A 9 -8.02 36.65 57.07
C ALA A 9 -7.69 35.83 58.33
N ALA A 10 -8.19 34.59 58.40
CA ALA A 10 -7.66 33.51 59.24
C ALA A 10 -8.22 32.12 58.85
N THR A 11 -7.36 31.21 58.38
CA THR A 11 -7.43 29.77 58.65
C THR A 11 -6.08 29.11 58.38
N ALA A 12 -5.78 28.03 59.11
CA ALA A 12 -4.58 27.19 59.03
C ALA A 12 -4.97 25.76 59.47
N ASP A 13 -3.98 24.84 59.57
CA ASP A 13 -4.11 23.47 60.16
C ASP A 13 -5.00 22.46 59.36
N THR A 14 -4.89 21.12 59.46
CA THR A 14 -3.85 20.11 59.89
C THR A 14 -4.42 18.70 59.56
N THR A 15 -3.75 17.55 59.36
CA THR A 15 -2.34 17.06 59.52
C THR A 15 -1.99 15.99 58.46
N GLU A 16 -0.88 15.26 58.64
CA GLU A 16 -0.57 13.81 58.37
C GLU A 16 -1.54 12.96 57.53
N GLU A 17 -1.09 12.12 56.57
CA GLU A 17 -0.15 10.98 56.65
C GLU A 17 -0.66 9.76 57.46
N THR A 18 -0.94 8.65 56.75
CA THR A 18 -0.48 7.30 57.14
C THR A 18 -0.75 6.30 56.01
N ALA A 19 0.11 5.30 55.87
CA ALA A 19 -0.13 4.10 55.07
C ALA A 19 -0.35 2.89 55.98
N VAL A 20 -1.05 1.84 55.51
CA VAL A 20 -0.84 0.44 55.94
C VAL A 20 -1.54 -0.57 55.01
N LYS A 21 -0.85 -1.67 54.72
CA LYS A 21 -1.38 -2.98 54.29
C LYS A 21 -1.21 -3.94 55.48
N PRO A 22 -2.15 -4.87 55.76
CA PRO A 22 -2.11 -6.24 55.19
C PRO A 22 -3.51 -6.71 54.70
N ASP A 23 -3.65 -7.55 53.68
CA ASP A 23 -3.28 -8.98 53.51
C ASP A 23 -4.21 -9.99 54.23
N SER A 24 -4.68 -10.98 53.46
CA SER A 24 -5.42 -12.16 53.94
C SER A 24 -5.51 -13.22 52.82
N THR A 25 -4.60 -14.19 52.87
CA THR A 25 -4.80 -15.66 52.80
C THR A 25 -6.11 -16.24 52.21
N MET A 26 -6.18 -17.44 51.60
CA MET A 26 -5.25 -18.52 51.19
C MET A 26 -6.14 -19.60 50.53
N ALA A 27 -5.73 -20.26 49.45
CA ALA A 27 -6.30 -21.56 49.03
C ALA A 27 -5.35 -22.30 48.06
N GLU A 28 -4.79 -23.43 48.50
CA GLU A 28 -3.83 -24.24 47.74
C GLU A 28 -4.37 -25.65 47.51
N THR A 29 -4.43 -26.12 46.25
CA THR A 29 -4.66 -27.54 45.92
C THR A 29 -3.84 -27.98 44.70
N THR A 30 -2.56 -28.26 44.96
CA THR A 30 -1.74 -29.36 44.43
C THR A 30 -2.20 -30.25 43.25
N THR A 31 -1.26 -30.48 42.31
CA THR A 31 -1.09 -31.68 41.44
C THR A 31 -2.09 -31.91 40.29
N LYS A 32 -1.77 -32.65 39.22
CA LYS A 32 -0.71 -33.68 39.03
C LYS A 32 -0.12 -33.71 37.60
N VAL A 33 1.12 -34.20 37.49
CA VAL A 33 1.88 -34.40 36.23
C VAL A 33 1.65 -35.80 35.63
N ALA A 34 1.57 -35.90 34.30
CA ALA A 34 1.92 -37.12 33.56
C ALA A 34 2.26 -36.81 32.08
N ALA A 35 3.40 -37.32 31.60
CA ALA A 35 3.59 -37.73 30.20
C ALA A 35 3.18 -39.24 30.09
N VAL A 36 3.30 -40.00 28.99
CA VAL A 36 4.26 -40.03 27.88
C VAL A 36 3.68 -40.90 26.74
N ASN A 37 4.31 -40.87 25.55
CA ASN A 37 4.33 -41.97 24.55
C ASN A 37 3.00 -42.35 23.84
N ASP A 38 2.99 -43.13 22.75
CA ASP A 38 3.82 -43.15 21.52
C ASP A 38 3.00 -43.93 20.45
N ALA A 39 3.47 -43.94 19.20
CA ALA A 39 3.10 -44.77 18.04
C ALA A 39 1.80 -45.63 18.05
N ASP A 40 0.96 -45.44 17.03
CA ASP A 40 0.48 -46.59 16.24
C ASP A 40 0.21 -46.21 14.77
N ILE A 41 0.34 -47.20 13.86
CA ILE A 41 0.12 -47.07 12.41
C ILE A 41 -0.58 -48.35 11.90
N PRO A 42 -1.81 -48.25 11.35
CA PRO A 42 -2.36 -49.28 10.47
C PRO A 42 -2.02 -48.95 9.02
N ALA A 43 -1.24 -49.83 8.38
CA ALA A 43 -1.22 -50.02 6.93
C ALA A 43 -1.95 -51.34 6.59
N ALA A 44 -2.02 -51.67 5.30
CA ALA A 44 -2.77 -52.79 4.72
C ALA A 44 -4.31 -52.60 4.71
N ASP A 45 -5.05 -53.09 3.70
CA ASP A 45 -4.59 -53.71 2.45
C ASP A 45 -5.49 -53.40 1.25
N ALA A 46 -4.99 -53.78 0.07
CA ALA A 46 -5.62 -53.55 -1.23
C ALA A 46 -6.78 -54.52 -1.54
N ASP A 47 -7.72 -54.05 -2.35
CA ASP A 47 -8.43 -54.91 -3.33
C ASP A 47 -8.57 -54.11 -4.64
N VAL A 48 -8.69 -54.80 -5.77
CA VAL A 48 -8.59 -54.24 -7.12
C VAL A 48 -9.73 -54.73 -7.98
N LYS A 49 -10.41 -53.81 -8.67
CA LYS A 49 -11.22 -54.16 -9.84
C LYS A 49 -11.08 -53.18 -10.98
N GLU A 50 -10.91 -53.75 -12.17
CA GLU A 50 -10.60 -53.05 -13.41
C GLU A 50 -11.85 -52.48 -14.09
N GLY A 51 -11.63 -51.54 -15.01
CA GLY A 51 -12.47 -51.36 -16.19
C GLY A 51 -13.50 -50.23 -16.14
N ASP A 52 -13.13 -49.08 -16.71
CA ASP A 52 -13.60 -48.75 -18.06
C ASP A 52 -12.59 -47.84 -18.79
N ALA A 53 -12.68 -47.77 -20.13
CA ALA A 53 -11.69 -47.14 -20.99
C ALA A 53 -12.21 -45.81 -21.58
N GLN A 54 -12.06 -44.70 -20.84
CA GLN A 54 -12.53 -43.40 -21.31
C GLN A 54 -11.44 -42.56 -21.99
N LYS A 55 -11.55 -42.53 -23.33
CA LYS A 55 -10.93 -41.62 -24.30
C LYS A 55 -10.60 -40.21 -23.73
N PRO A 56 -9.40 -39.65 -24.01
CA PRO A 56 -9.10 -38.26 -23.63
C PRO A 56 -10.06 -37.31 -24.34
N ALA A 57 -10.82 -36.55 -23.56
CA ALA A 57 -11.63 -35.46 -24.09
C ALA A 57 -10.74 -34.23 -24.28
N GLU A 58 -10.73 -33.68 -25.49
CA GLU A 58 -10.22 -32.33 -25.73
C GLU A 58 -11.14 -31.36 -24.99
N THR A 59 -10.71 -30.89 -23.82
CA THR A 59 -11.36 -29.75 -23.17
C THR A 59 -10.93 -28.50 -23.91
N ASP A 60 -11.76 -28.09 -24.88
CA ASP A 60 -11.71 -26.77 -25.50
C ASP A 60 -11.58 -25.70 -24.42
N ALA A 61 -10.37 -25.14 -24.30
CA ALA A 61 -10.07 -24.04 -23.40
C ALA A 61 -10.63 -22.75 -24.02
N LYS A 62 -11.97 -22.70 -24.13
CA LYS A 62 -12.77 -21.55 -24.56
C LYS A 62 -12.36 -20.37 -23.68
N SER A 63 -11.45 -19.57 -24.21
CA SER A 63 -10.90 -18.42 -23.51
C SER A 63 -12.00 -17.39 -23.40
N GLU A 64 -12.65 -17.33 -22.25
CA GLU A 64 -13.61 -16.28 -21.96
C GLU A 64 -12.85 -14.95 -21.99
N GLU A 65 -13.08 -14.18 -23.05
CA GLU A 65 -12.70 -12.79 -23.10
C GLU A 65 -13.36 -12.10 -21.91
N LYS A 66 -12.57 -11.83 -20.87
CA LYS A 66 -12.95 -10.90 -19.81
C LYS A 66 -13.23 -9.56 -20.49
N LYS A 67 -14.51 -9.30 -20.74
CA LYS A 67 -15.00 -8.01 -21.22
C LYS A 67 -14.30 -6.92 -20.42
N HIS A 68 -13.59 -6.06 -21.13
CA HIS A 68 -12.81 -5.01 -20.50
C HIS A 68 -13.81 -4.08 -19.80
N GLU A 69 -13.87 -4.13 -18.46
CA GLU A 69 -14.59 -3.11 -17.70
C GLU A 69 -14.04 -1.73 -18.13
N PRO A 70 -14.90 -0.70 -18.28
CA PRO A 70 -14.40 0.64 -18.54
C PRO A 70 -13.39 1.03 -17.44
N PRO A 71 -12.29 1.75 -17.78
CA PRO A 71 -11.29 2.13 -16.79
C PRO A 71 -11.94 2.84 -15.61
N LYS A 72 -11.83 2.25 -14.42
CA LYS A 72 -12.44 2.77 -13.20
C LYS A 72 -11.81 4.11 -12.87
N ASP A 73 -12.61 5.14 -12.63
CA ASP A 73 -12.11 6.48 -12.34
C ASP A 73 -11.56 6.51 -10.90
N PRO A 74 -10.30 6.92 -10.67
CA PRO A 74 -9.75 7.09 -9.31
C PRO A 74 -10.58 8.04 -8.44
N ARG A 75 -11.36 8.95 -9.04
CA ARG A 75 -12.25 9.89 -8.34
C ARG A 75 -13.54 9.23 -7.82
N GLN A 76 -13.92 8.08 -8.38
CA GLN A 76 -15.18 7.38 -8.06
C GLN A 76 -14.93 6.08 -7.29
N ASP A 77 -13.93 5.30 -7.71
CA ASP A 77 -13.50 4.06 -7.07
C ASP A 77 -11.96 3.97 -7.05
N PRO A 78 -11.29 4.61 -6.06
CA PRO A 78 -9.84 4.56 -5.95
C PRO A 78 -9.32 3.13 -5.78
N VAL A 79 -10.11 2.27 -5.12
CA VAL A 79 -9.74 0.91 -4.69
C VAL A 79 -9.77 -0.08 -5.86
N GLY A 80 -10.85 -0.06 -6.65
CA GLY A 80 -10.98 -0.84 -7.87
C GLY A 80 -10.14 -0.27 -9.00
N TRP A 81 -9.92 1.05 -9.08
CA TRP A 81 -8.95 1.62 -10.00
C TRP A 81 -7.54 1.09 -9.73
N ILE A 82 -6.99 1.25 -8.52
CA ILE A 82 -5.63 0.74 -8.24
C ILE A 82 -5.57 -0.81 -8.26
N GLY A 83 -6.70 -1.48 -8.05
CA GLY A 83 -6.86 -2.92 -8.25
C GLY A 83 -6.82 -3.36 -9.72
N SER A 84 -7.19 -2.48 -10.67
CA SER A 84 -7.15 -2.73 -12.12
C SER A 84 -5.77 -2.50 -12.75
N LEU A 85 -4.91 -1.71 -12.09
CA LEU A 85 -3.58 -1.37 -12.61
C LEU A 85 -2.61 -2.57 -12.59
N PHE A 86 -1.75 -2.62 -13.61
CA PHE A 86 -0.57 -3.50 -13.59
C PHE A 86 0.29 -3.21 -12.34
N PRO A 87 0.88 -4.23 -11.67
CA PRO A 87 1.57 -4.03 -10.39
C PRO A 87 2.64 -2.94 -10.39
N ALA A 88 3.41 -2.79 -11.48
CA ALA A 88 4.40 -1.73 -11.60
C ALA A 88 3.78 -0.31 -11.60
N ALA A 89 2.63 -0.12 -12.24
CA ALA A 89 1.90 1.15 -12.25
C ALA A 89 1.29 1.44 -10.87
N ALA A 90 0.67 0.44 -10.22
CA ALA A 90 0.20 0.56 -8.84
C ALA A 90 1.34 0.93 -7.86
N HIS A 91 2.55 0.40 -8.06
CA HIS A 91 3.71 0.77 -7.24
C HIS A 91 4.18 2.22 -7.45
N LYS A 92 4.06 2.77 -8.67
CA LYS A 92 4.34 4.20 -8.92
C LYS A 92 3.27 5.09 -8.30
N VAL A 93 1.99 4.72 -8.40
CA VAL A 93 0.88 5.44 -7.75
C VAL A 93 1.03 5.45 -6.22
N ASN A 94 1.42 4.32 -5.62
CA ASN A 94 1.72 4.25 -4.18
C ASN A 94 2.80 5.24 -3.74
N TYR A 95 3.85 5.42 -4.54
CA TYR A 95 4.89 6.41 -4.25
C TYR A 95 4.31 7.82 -4.29
N GLN A 96 3.58 8.17 -5.35
CA GLN A 96 3.00 9.51 -5.51
C GLN A 96 2.02 9.87 -4.38
N VAL A 97 1.26 8.90 -3.86
CA VAL A 97 0.40 9.11 -2.70
C VAL A 97 1.21 9.31 -1.41
N LEU A 98 2.29 8.55 -1.18
CA LEU A 98 3.18 8.81 -0.02
C LEU A 98 3.94 10.14 -0.14
N ASP A 99 4.32 10.53 -1.35
CA ASP A 99 4.99 11.79 -1.67
C ASP A 99 4.07 12.98 -1.40
N TRP A 100 2.81 12.93 -1.82
CA TRP A 100 1.79 13.91 -1.42
C TRP A 100 1.60 13.96 0.11
N VAL A 101 1.41 12.81 0.77
CA VAL A 101 1.28 12.72 2.24
C VAL A 101 2.47 13.39 2.93
N GLN A 102 3.68 13.13 2.44
CA GLN A 102 4.91 13.62 3.05
C GLN A 102 5.21 15.10 2.76
N GLN A 103 5.00 15.57 1.52
CA GLN A 103 5.14 16.98 1.14
C GLN A 103 4.23 17.86 2.01
N LEU A 104 3.01 17.39 2.30
CA LEU A 104 2.08 18.12 3.15
C LEU A 104 2.41 17.92 4.64
N ALA A 105 2.67 16.69 5.11
CA ALA A 105 2.99 16.44 6.52
C ALA A 105 4.33 17.06 7.01
N VAL A 106 5.27 17.37 6.10
CA VAL A 106 6.60 17.89 6.46
C VAL A 106 7.06 18.92 5.42
N GLU A 107 6.91 20.20 5.76
CA GLU A 107 7.30 21.32 4.89
C GLU A 107 8.81 21.33 4.62
N ASP A 108 9.64 21.23 5.67
CA ASP A 108 11.11 21.14 5.58
C ASP A 108 11.57 19.90 4.79
N GLU A 109 12.12 20.10 3.60
CA GLU A 109 12.53 19.00 2.72
C GLU A 109 13.60 18.10 3.36
N ASP A 110 14.57 18.71 4.07
CA ASP A 110 15.64 18.01 4.79
C ASP A 110 15.15 17.11 5.95
N LYS A 111 13.91 17.31 6.41
CA LYS A 111 13.30 16.51 7.49
C LYS A 111 12.40 15.38 6.96
N ARG A 112 12.25 15.25 5.64
CA ARG A 112 11.44 14.20 5.01
C ARG A 112 12.18 12.84 5.06
N LYS A 113 11.63 11.89 5.84
CA LYS A 113 12.04 10.47 5.81
C LYS A 113 12.06 9.96 4.37
N THR A 114 13.18 9.43 3.86
CA THR A 114 13.25 8.89 2.49
C THR A 114 12.13 7.88 2.22
N LEU A 115 11.36 8.08 1.15
CA LEU A 115 10.29 7.18 0.76
C LEU A 115 10.84 5.78 0.42
N PRO A 116 10.11 4.69 0.74
CA PRO A 116 10.60 3.34 0.50
C PRO A 116 10.54 2.96 -0.98
N GLY A 117 11.15 1.82 -1.33
CA GLY A 117 11.14 1.29 -2.69
C GLY A 117 12.43 1.62 -3.45
N LYS A 118 12.36 1.57 -4.78
CA LYS A 118 13.43 1.95 -5.72
C LYS A 118 12.80 2.51 -6.98
N ASN A 119 13.42 3.49 -7.63
CA ASN A 119 12.92 4.14 -8.85
C ASN A 119 11.44 4.53 -8.71
N ASP A 120 11.10 5.17 -7.59
CA ASP A 120 9.78 5.66 -7.23
C ASP A 120 8.66 4.59 -7.24
N ALA A 121 9.01 3.33 -7.00
CA ALA A 121 8.08 2.19 -6.97
C ALA A 121 7.94 1.60 -5.57
N VAL A 122 6.80 1.86 -4.92
CA VAL A 122 6.45 1.43 -3.56
C VAL A 122 5.54 0.19 -3.61
N THR A 123 5.98 -0.94 -3.07
CA THR A 123 5.12 -2.13 -2.93
C THR A 123 4.03 -1.94 -1.87
N LYS A 124 2.92 -2.69 -1.95
CA LYS A 124 1.82 -2.62 -0.97
C LYS A 124 2.27 -2.79 0.50
N ASN A 125 3.27 -3.65 0.75
CA ASN A 125 3.86 -3.85 2.08
C ASN A 125 4.70 -2.64 2.54
N GLN A 126 5.43 -1.99 1.61
CA GLN A 126 6.22 -0.79 1.90
C GLN A 126 5.33 0.43 2.15
N PHE A 127 4.20 0.53 1.45
CA PHE A 127 3.19 1.56 1.67
C PHE A 127 2.64 1.51 3.10
N LEU A 128 2.15 0.33 3.51
CA LEU A 128 1.71 0.10 4.89
C LEU A 128 2.86 0.31 5.90
N GLY A 129 4.06 -0.20 5.62
CA GLY A 129 5.21 -0.13 6.51
C GLY A 129 5.70 1.29 6.80
N PHE A 130 5.63 2.21 5.83
CA PHE A 130 6.03 3.61 6.01
C PHE A 130 5.05 4.41 6.86
N LEU A 131 3.75 4.10 6.75
CA LEU A 131 2.67 4.75 7.50
C LEU A 131 2.49 4.18 8.91
N ARG A 132 3.07 3.00 9.19
CA ARG A 132 2.82 2.16 10.37
C ARG A 132 3.16 2.79 11.72
N ASP A 133 4.03 3.79 11.75
CA ASP A 133 4.36 4.52 12.99
C ASP A 133 3.32 5.58 13.37
N GLY A 134 2.39 5.90 12.46
CA GLY A 134 1.37 6.92 12.61
C GLY A 134 1.89 8.36 12.62
N THR A 135 3.20 8.59 12.77
CA THR A 135 3.78 9.94 12.92
C THR A 135 3.48 10.82 11.71
N VAL A 136 3.68 10.29 10.49
CA VAL A 136 3.45 11.07 9.26
C VAL A 136 1.96 11.33 9.01
N LEU A 137 1.09 10.42 9.44
CA LEU A 137 -0.36 10.57 9.38
C LEU A 137 -0.84 11.65 10.36
N ALA A 138 -0.37 11.62 11.61
CA ALA A 138 -0.72 12.62 12.60
C ALA A 138 -0.22 14.03 12.21
N LYS A 139 0.95 14.13 11.58
CA LYS A 139 1.44 15.38 10.97
C LYS A 139 0.60 15.84 9.78
N LEU A 140 0.15 14.93 8.90
CA LEU A 140 -0.75 15.24 7.78
C LEU A 140 -2.06 15.88 8.29
N ALA A 141 -2.68 15.29 9.32
CA ALA A 141 -3.87 15.85 9.96
C ALA A 141 -3.60 17.25 10.52
N ASN A 142 -2.51 17.44 11.27
CA ASN A 142 -2.11 18.75 11.79
C ASN A 142 -1.76 19.79 10.72
N ARG A 143 -1.40 19.38 9.48
CA ARG A 143 -1.18 20.32 8.38
C ARG A 143 -2.46 20.69 7.63
N LEU A 144 -3.39 19.74 7.50
CA LEU A 144 -4.73 19.97 6.97
C LEU A 144 -5.55 20.87 7.91
N GLN A 145 -5.48 20.63 9.21
CA GLN A 145 -6.09 21.48 10.23
C GLN A 145 -5.12 21.67 11.41
N PRO A 146 -4.53 22.87 11.57
CA PRO A 146 -3.63 23.17 12.69
C PRO A 146 -4.26 22.85 14.05
N GLY A 147 -3.56 22.05 14.85
CA GLY A 147 -4.01 21.64 16.19
C GLY A 147 -5.06 20.52 16.22
N ALA A 148 -5.33 19.84 15.09
CA ALA A 148 -6.24 18.69 15.05
C ALA A 148 -5.80 17.51 15.94
N ILE A 149 -4.49 17.37 16.20
CA ILE A 149 -3.91 16.31 17.03
C ILE A 149 -2.87 16.95 17.97
N GLU A 150 -3.22 17.07 19.25
CA GLU A 150 -2.40 17.79 20.25
C GLU A 150 -1.03 17.14 20.49
N THR A 151 -0.95 15.81 20.49
CA THR A 151 0.26 15.03 20.77
C THR A 151 0.60 14.14 19.59
N VAL A 152 1.81 14.31 19.04
CA VAL A 152 2.37 13.45 17.99
C VAL A 152 3.62 12.77 18.53
N HIS A 153 3.62 11.44 18.58
CA HIS A 153 4.78 10.65 18.98
C HIS A 153 5.73 10.43 17.78
N GLU A 154 7.04 10.61 18.00
CA GLU A 154 8.08 10.61 16.98
C GLU A 154 9.30 9.76 17.37
N GLY A 155 10.15 9.39 16.41
CA GLY A 155 11.46 8.78 16.67
C GLY A 155 11.37 7.46 17.45
N GLU A 156 12.08 7.37 18.59
CA GLU A 156 12.00 6.21 19.49
C GLU A 156 10.61 6.05 20.11
N ASP A 157 9.92 7.15 20.39
CA ASP A 157 8.57 7.18 20.96
C ASP A 157 7.56 6.54 20.00
N ALA A 158 7.74 6.75 18.69
CA ALA A 158 6.94 6.13 17.63
C ALA A 158 7.26 4.63 17.40
N LYS A 159 8.15 4.01 18.19
CA LYS A 159 8.36 2.55 18.18
C LYS A 159 7.50 1.81 19.20
N ASP A 160 6.99 2.49 20.22
CA ASP A 160 6.06 1.89 21.17
C ASP A 160 4.67 1.68 20.55
N LYS A 161 4.03 0.55 20.87
CA LYS A 161 2.75 0.15 20.28
C LYS A 161 1.58 1.00 20.75
N ALA A 162 1.59 1.49 21.99
CA ALA A 162 0.52 2.36 22.49
C ALA A 162 0.65 3.76 21.89
N LYS A 163 1.88 4.28 21.75
CA LYS A 163 2.17 5.54 21.07
C LYS A 163 1.86 5.50 19.56
N GLN A 164 2.17 4.39 18.88
CA GLN A 164 1.71 4.11 17.51
C GLN A 164 0.18 4.12 17.42
N ALA A 165 -0.51 3.35 18.27
CA ALA A 165 -1.96 3.29 18.28
C ALA A 165 -2.62 4.66 18.59
N SER A 166 -1.98 5.48 19.44
CA SER A 166 -2.41 6.86 19.72
C SER A 166 -2.32 7.75 18.48
N ASN A 167 -1.14 7.81 17.82
CA ASN A 167 -0.96 8.54 16.55
C ASN A 167 -2.01 8.12 15.49
N ILE A 168 -2.22 6.81 15.34
CA ILE A 168 -3.13 6.24 14.34
C ILE A 168 -4.59 6.55 14.68
N ASN A 169 -5.03 6.36 15.92
CA ASN A 169 -6.39 6.68 16.35
C ASN A 169 -6.71 8.17 16.21
N ALA A 170 -5.77 9.05 16.58
CA ALA A 170 -5.96 10.49 16.44
C ALA A 170 -6.15 10.89 14.96
N PHE A 171 -5.41 10.28 14.03
CA PHE A 171 -5.63 10.45 12.59
C PHE A 171 -6.99 9.88 12.13
N ILE A 172 -7.38 8.71 12.62
CA ILE A 172 -8.68 8.08 12.29
C ILE A 172 -9.85 8.97 12.75
N SER A 173 -9.81 9.51 13.97
CA SER A 173 -10.82 10.45 14.47
C SER A 173 -10.84 11.75 13.66
N PHE A 174 -9.69 12.31 13.32
CA PHE A 174 -9.60 13.48 12.44
C PHE A 174 -10.24 13.21 11.06
N ALA A 175 -9.94 12.07 10.45
CA ALA A 175 -10.47 11.69 9.13
C ALA A 175 -12.02 11.55 9.14
N LYS A 176 -12.59 11.03 10.23
CA LYS A 176 -14.05 10.95 10.41
C LYS A 176 -14.67 12.31 10.73
N GLU A 177 -14.20 12.98 11.77
CA GLU A 177 -14.84 14.20 12.30
C GLU A 177 -14.63 15.45 11.43
N LYS A 178 -13.44 15.61 10.84
CA LYS A 178 -13.04 16.86 10.17
C LYS A 178 -13.06 16.70 8.65
N ALA A 179 -12.47 15.62 8.14
CA ALA A 179 -12.54 15.31 6.71
C ALA A 179 -13.89 14.69 6.30
N GLY A 180 -14.75 14.31 7.25
CA GLY A 180 -16.12 13.85 7.01
C GLY A 180 -16.20 12.53 6.26
N LEU A 181 -15.24 11.63 6.47
CA LEU A 181 -15.21 10.30 5.86
C LEU A 181 -16.04 9.31 6.69
N THR A 182 -16.75 8.39 6.02
CA THR A 182 -17.54 7.35 6.70
C THR A 182 -16.66 6.24 7.28
N ASP A 183 -17.21 5.39 8.15
CA ASP A 183 -16.50 4.25 8.72
C ASP A 183 -15.94 3.30 7.64
N ASP A 184 -16.67 3.06 6.55
CA ASP A 184 -16.21 2.24 5.41
C ASP A 184 -15.07 2.91 4.59
N GLN A 185 -14.87 4.22 4.75
CA GLN A 185 -13.82 5.00 4.08
C GLN A 185 -12.55 5.16 4.94
N VAL A 186 -12.62 4.89 6.25
CA VAL A 186 -11.52 5.11 7.20
C VAL A 186 -10.99 3.79 7.75
N PHE A 187 -9.72 3.49 7.46
CA PHE A 187 -9.05 2.27 7.92
C PHE A 187 -8.98 2.16 9.46
N SER A 188 -8.84 0.93 9.95
CA SER A 188 -8.66 0.59 11.37
C SER A 188 -7.18 0.43 11.75
N ILE A 189 -6.82 0.48 13.05
CA ILE A 189 -5.45 0.11 13.48
C ILE A 189 -5.07 -1.28 12.95
N GLU A 190 -6.01 -2.23 12.90
CA GLU A 190 -5.76 -3.59 12.43
C GLU A 190 -5.37 -3.65 10.95
N ASP A 191 -5.92 -2.79 10.09
CA ASP A 191 -5.53 -2.68 8.68
C ASP A 191 -4.02 -2.40 8.55
N LEU A 192 -3.55 -1.40 9.30
CA LEU A 192 -2.18 -0.89 9.26
C LEU A 192 -1.20 -1.79 10.03
N HIS A 193 -1.67 -2.43 11.11
CA HIS A 193 -0.91 -3.37 11.93
C HIS A 193 -0.97 -4.82 11.45
N SER A 194 -1.82 -5.14 10.46
CA SER A 194 -1.93 -6.47 9.85
C SER A 194 -0.58 -7.00 9.33
N LYS A 195 -0.50 -8.33 9.17
CA LYS A 195 0.65 -8.98 8.52
C LYS A 195 0.46 -9.00 7.01
N GLY A 196 1.44 -8.47 6.28
CA GLY A 196 1.44 -8.47 4.81
C GLY A 196 0.71 -7.28 4.20
N LYS A 197 -0.41 -7.53 3.51
CA LYS A 197 -1.06 -6.58 2.59
C LYS A 197 -2.59 -6.50 2.71
N ALA A 198 -3.18 -6.98 3.80
CA ALA A 198 -4.64 -7.08 3.95
C ALA A 198 -5.28 -5.69 3.94
N GLY A 199 -4.95 -4.84 4.92
CA GLY A 199 -5.50 -3.50 5.05
C GLY A 199 -4.98 -2.45 4.07
N TYR A 200 -4.22 -2.86 3.04
CA TYR A 200 -3.70 -1.92 2.04
C TYR A 200 -4.82 -1.18 1.31
N GLN A 201 -5.92 -1.86 0.94
CA GLN A 201 -7.01 -1.23 0.19
C GLN A 201 -7.71 -0.17 1.07
N SER A 202 -7.94 -0.47 2.35
CA SER A 202 -8.52 0.42 3.35
C SER A 202 -7.65 1.68 3.53
N VAL A 203 -6.37 1.50 3.83
CA VAL A 203 -5.42 2.61 4.08
C VAL A 203 -5.23 3.47 2.82
N PHE A 204 -5.15 2.85 1.64
CA PHE A 204 -5.08 3.58 0.37
C PHE A 204 -6.36 4.37 0.09
N ASN A 205 -7.54 3.79 0.33
CA ASN A 205 -8.83 4.49 0.17
C ASN A 205 -8.88 5.74 1.05
N THR A 206 -8.62 5.61 2.35
CA THR A 206 -8.67 6.74 3.29
C THR A 206 -7.77 7.90 2.86
N LEU A 207 -6.54 7.60 2.40
CA LEU A 207 -5.61 8.63 1.93
C LEU A 207 -6.03 9.26 0.60
N MET A 208 -6.62 8.48 -0.33
CA MET A 208 -7.19 9.03 -1.57
C MET A 208 -8.41 9.92 -1.29
N GLN A 209 -9.36 9.47 -0.47
CA GLN A 209 -10.55 10.24 -0.12
C GLN A 209 -10.19 11.52 0.65
N LEU A 210 -9.26 11.42 1.62
CA LEU A 210 -8.71 12.59 2.32
C LEU A 210 -7.99 13.54 1.36
N GLY A 211 -7.21 13.00 0.42
CA GLY A 211 -6.45 13.76 -0.58
C GLY A 211 -7.31 14.49 -1.62
N MET A 212 -8.49 13.95 -1.94
CA MET A 212 -9.49 14.65 -2.77
C MET A 212 -10.22 15.73 -1.95
N ASN A 213 -10.62 15.42 -0.71
CA ASN A 213 -11.28 16.37 0.20
C ASN A 213 -10.34 17.50 0.68
N ALA A 214 -9.02 17.34 0.56
CA ALA A 214 -8.01 18.28 1.09
C ALA A 214 -8.16 19.71 0.58
N GLN A 215 -8.50 19.89 -0.71
CA GLN A 215 -8.66 21.23 -1.30
C GLN A 215 -9.99 21.87 -0.91
N GLU A 216 -11.10 21.12 -0.95
CA GLU A 216 -12.44 21.64 -0.66
C GLU A 216 -12.67 21.93 0.83
N LYS A 217 -12.16 21.07 1.73
CA LYS A 217 -12.45 21.16 3.17
C LYS A 217 -11.38 21.87 4.01
N PHE A 218 -10.17 22.01 3.48
CA PHE A 218 -9.01 22.51 4.24
C PHE A 218 -8.16 23.55 3.47
N GLU A 219 -8.55 23.91 2.24
CA GLU A 219 -7.80 24.83 1.35
C GLU A 219 -6.34 24.40 1.09
N GLN A 220 -6.01 23.12 1.30
CA GLN A 220 -4.65 22.58 1.09
C GLN A 220 -4.47 21.92 -0.27
N LYS A 221 -3.22 21.76 -0.70
CA LYS A 221 -2.86 21.00 -1.91
C LYS A 221 -3.35 19.55 -1.76
N GLY A 222 -4.35 19.16 -2.55
CA GLY A 222 -4.84 17.79 -2.63
C GLY A 222 -3.98 16.84 -3.47
N VAL A 223 -4.47 15.62 -3.63
CA VAL A 223 -3.88 14.62 -4.54
C VAL A 223 -4.24 14.97 -5.99
N ASP A 224 -3.24 15.19 -6.82
CA ASP A 224 -3.42 15.36 -8.26
C ASP A 224 -3.77 14.01 -8.92
N THR A 225 -5.06 13.77 -9.08
CA THR A 225 -5.62 12.54 -9.67
C THR A 225 -5.26 12.37 -11.15
N ASP A 226 -5.02 13.46 -11.89
CA ASP A 226 -4.66 13.39 -13.30
C ASP A 226 -3.17 13.07 -13.47
N GLN A 227 -2.29 13.63 -12.62
CA GLN A 227 -0.90 13.20 -12.48
C GLN A 227 -0.82 11.71 -12.10
N LEU A 228 -1.66 11.22 -11.18
CA LEU A 228 -1.73 9.80 -10.84
C LEU A 228 -2.11 8.92 -12.05
N MET A 229 -3.10 9.34 -12.86
CA MET A 229 -3.50 8.65 -14.09
C MET A 229 -2.41 8.69 -15.17
N GLN A 230 -1.69 9.80 -15.30
CA GLN A 230 -0.56 9.96 -16.21
C GLN A 230 0.61 9.04 -15.82
N VAL A 231 1.00 9.03 -14.54
CA VAL A 231 2.06 8.17 -13.99
C VAL A 231 1.72 6.68 -14.16
N ALA A 232 0.46 6.31 -13.91
CA ALA A 232 -0.02 4.95 -14.12
C ALA A 232 0.08 4.53 -15.60
N SER A 233 -0.48 5.33 -16.52
CA SER A 233 -0.55 5.01 -17.95
C SER A 233 0.82 4.95 -18.63
N GLN A 234 1.72 5.89 -18.35
CA GLN A 234 3.12 5.85 -18.83
C GLN A 234 3.85 4.58 -18.37
N THR A 235 3.61 4.15 -17.13
CA THR A 235 4.20 2.92 -16.59
C THR A 235 3.66 1.69 -17.31
N VAL A 236 2.37 1.64 -17.64
CA VAL A 236 1.78 0.54 -18.44
C VAL A 236 2.38 0.50 -19.84
N GLN A 237 2.43 1.62 -20.56
CA GLN A 237 3.03 1.71 -21.90
C GLN A 237 4.49 1.22 -21.90
N THR A 238 5.30 1.66 -20.93
CA THR A 238 6.70 1.26 -20.79
C THR A 238 6.84 -0.25 -20.61
N ASN A 239 6.01 -0.87 -19.77
CA ASN A 239 6.03 -2.33 -19.55
C ASN A 239 5.58 -3.11 -20.79
N ILE A 240 4.56 -2.65 -21.51
CA ILE A 240 4.10 -3.27 -22.77
C ILE A 240 5.23 -3.23 -23.81
N VAL A 241 5.86 -2.08 -24.01
CA VAL A 241 7.00 -1.93 -24.95
C VAL A 241 8.16 -2.84 -24.57
N GLN A 242 8.53 -2.93 -23.28
CA GLN A 242 9.60 -3.84 -22.84
C GLN A 242 9.23 -5.33 -23.03
N ASN A 243 7.97 -5.72 -22.80
CA ASN A 243 7.50 -7.08 -23.04
C ASN A 243 7.56 -7.44 -24.54
N ILE A 244 7.12 -6.54 -25.42
CA ILE A 244 7.20 -6.70 -26.87
C ILE A 244 8.66 -6.78 -27.34
N LEU A 245 9.53 -5.87 -26.88
CA LEU A 245 10.96 -5.89 -27.20
C LEU A 245 11.64 -7.18 -26.71
N ASN A 246 11.28 -7.69 -25.53
CA ASN A 246 11.80 -8.95 -25.02
C ASN A 246 11.26 -10.17 -25.79
N PHE A 247 10.00 -10.13 -26.27
CA PHE A 247 9.46 -11.15 -27.16
C PHE A 247 10.22 -11.19 -28.50
N PHE A 248 10.39 -10.05 -29.18
CA PHE A 248 11.19 -9.97 -30.42
C PHE A 248 12.66 -10.36 -30.20
N ARG A 249 13.27 -9.95 -29.08
CA ARG A 249 14.64 -10.34 -28.70
C ARG A 249 14.75 -11.84 -28.43
N ARG A 250 13.71 -12.48 -27.88
CA ARG A 250 13.64 -13.94 -27.69
C ARG A 250 13.46 -14.67 -29.01
N ALA A 251 12.56 -14.19 -29.88
CA ALA A 251 12.34 -14.75 -31.22
C ALA A 251 13.60 -14.72 -32.09
N ARG A 252 14.37 -13.62 -32.07
CA ARG A 252 15.68 -13.54 -32.73
C ARG A 252 16.73 -14.48 -32.14
N ARG A 253 16.66 -14.82 -30.85
CA ARG A 253 17.57 -15.80 -30.21
C ARG A 253 17.21 -17.26 -30.56
N THR A 254 16.00 -17.54 -31.00
CA THR A 254 15.60 -18.85 -31.54
C THR A 254 15.90 -19.04 -33.04
N GLN A 255 16.22 -17.97 -33.77
CA GLN A 255 16.85 -18.11 -35.08
C GLN A 255 18.32 -18.54 -34.88
N SER A 256 18.76 -19.58 -35.58
CA SER A 256 20.17 -19.99 -35.53
C SER A 256 21.09 -18.90 -36.11
N PRO A 257 22.37 -18.82 -35.71
CA PRO A 257 23.31 -17.85 -36.28
C PRO A 257 23.41 -17.91 -37.81
N LYS A 258 23.22 -19.10 -38.41
CA LYS A 258 23.17 -19.29 -39.87
C LYS A 258 21.93 -18.67 -40.52
N GLN A 259 20.78 -18.68 -39.85
CA GLN A 259 19.56 -18.04 -40.34
C GLN A 259 19.64 -16.51 -40.22
N LEU A 260 20.15 -16.00 -39.09
CA LEU A 260 20.39 -14.57 -38.90
C LEU A 260 21.38 -14.00 -39.93
N ALA A 261 22.47 -14.72 -40.19
CA ALA A 261 23.44 -14.34 -41.22
C ALA A 261 22.81 -14.33 -42.63
N LYS A 262 22.04 -15.36 -42.99
CA LYS A 262 21.38 -15.43 -44.31
C LYS A 262 20.34 -14.31 -44.49
N GLU A 263 19.53 -14.02 -43.47
CA GLU A 263 18.53 -12.96 -43.52
C GLU A 263 19.17 -11.56 -43.63
N ALA A 264 20.34 -11.35 -43.01
CA ALA A 264 21.12 -10.13 -43.16
C ALA A 264 21.73 -10.01 -44.57
N GLU A 265 22.31 -11.08 -45.11
CA GLU A 265 22.89 -11.11 -46.46
C GLU A 265 21.83 -10.91 -47.56
N GLU A 266 20.63 -11.50 -47.40
CA GLU A 266 19.50 -11.29 -48.32
C GLU A 266 18.96 -9.85 -48.26
N LYS A 267 18.98 -9.21 -47.08
CA LYS A 267 18.62 -7.78 -46.93
C LYS A 267 19.66 -6.85 -47.54
N GLU A 268 20.95 -7.08 -47.31
CA GLU A 268 22.03 -6.30 -47.93
C GLU A 268 22.01 -6.43 -49.46
N LYS A 269 21.69 -7.63 -49.98
CA LYS A 269 21.48 -7.85 -51.43
C LYS A 269 20.26 -7.11 -51.95
N ALA A 270 19.12 -7.16 -51.26
CA ALA A 270 17.91 -6.42 -51.66
C ALA A 270 18.14 -4.90 -51.67
N GLU A 271 18.82 -4.36 -50.67
CA GLU A 271 19.12 -2.92 -50.56
C GLU A 271 20.10 -2.44 -51.63
N LYS A 272 21.10 -3.26 -51.99
CA LYS A 272 22.00 -2.99 -53.13
C LYS A 272 21.27 -3.05 -54.48
N VAL A 273 20.35 -4.00 -54.67
CA VAL A 273 19.53 -4.08 -55.90
C VAL A 273 18.61 -2.86 -56.02
N ALA A 274 17.89 -2.49 -54.96
CA ALA A 274 17.04 -1.30 -54.95
C ALA A 274 17.83 0.00 -55.19
N SER A 275 19.06 0.09 -54.66
CA SER A 275 19.96 1.22 -54.90
C SER A 275 20.43 1.27 -56.37
N ALA A 276 20.79 0.13 -56.96
CA ALA A 276 21.21 0.06 -58.36
C ALA A 276 20.07 0.39 -59.33
N GLU A 277 18.84 -0.05 -59.03
CA GLU A 277 17.64 0.29 -59.81
C GLU A 277 17.32 1.79 -59.74
N LYS A 278 17.44 2.41 -58.55
CA LYS A 278 17.22 3.85 -58.35
C LYS A 278 18.24 4.73 -59.09
N VAL A 279 19.50 4.29 -59.18
CA VAL A 279 20.53 4.93 -60.03
C VAL A 279 20.17 4.80 -61.51
N ARG A 280 19.65 3.64 -61.94
CA ARG A 280 19.26 3.38 -63.34
C ARG A 280 18.08 4.25 -63.82
N PHE A 281 17.20 4.67 -62.90
CA PHE A 281 16.09 5.57 -63.16
C PHE A 281 16.43 7.07 -63.14
N SER A 282 17.70 7.45 -62.89
CA SER A 282 18.16 8.85 -62.88
C SER A 282 19.02 9.22 -64.10
N PHE A 283 18.97 8.40 -65.16
CA PHE A 283 19.74 8.56 -66.41
C PHE A 283 18.88 8.35 -67.67
N ILE A 284 17.57 8.62 -67.57
CA ILE A 284 16.59 8.70 -68.67
C ILE A 284 15.85 10.03 -68.51
#